data_AF-A0A1L9ST37-F1
#
_entry.id   AF-A0A1L9ST37-F1
#
_cell.length_a   1.000
_cell.length_b   1.000
_cell.length_c   1.000
_cell.angle_alpha   90.00
_cell.angle_beta   90.00
_cell.angle_gamma   90.00
#
_symmetry.space_group_name_H-M   'P 1'
#
loop_
_entity.id
_entity.type
_entity.pdbx_description
1 polymer ?
#
loop_
_entity_poly.entity_id
_entity_poly.type
_entity_poly.pdbx_seq_one_letter_code
_entity_poly.pdbx_strand_id
1 'polypeptide(L)'
;MDKNLHFELSQNTVFLKRNGSNCLSGTLVLCLGKPTRIRRAEVNLKGVFRRQPREWPVFNTSVSLLQTNILRPLYLSPGRHEFPFTIPLPLSRHMKETVEGVDGYAVFYRLKGSVAVSGKEISCSERIRIYHALELQTDDPVGVYNEWPQKIRYSIDTPSRYVPFGSTVPLEINLAPLTEGIQLESITVEMLEDQNLADEYFSNNSAERLVQSRRICERKFNSIKDLDFGNNNYYNNDYDNTDSDNGFCVSISLPTSLSAYSQDVMVGHLDISHRLIVTLFIRNDNHISSIRAAVPVVIYMPCANHVKDGIPPRYEDHMLDLPVDMSHLDRLPSYK
;
A
#
# COMPACT_ATOMS: atom_id res chain seq x y z
N MET A 1 -29.37 -8.53 15.89
CA MET A 1 -29.10 -9.14 17.21
C MET A 1 -28.11 -8.25 17.91
N ASP A 2 -28.57 -7.40 18.82
CA ASP A 2 -27.67 -6.49 19.53
C ASP A 2 -26.70 -7.30 20.39
N LYS A 3 -25.42 -7.22 20.07
CA LYS A 3 -24.39 -7.85 20.88
C LYS A 3 -24.32 -7.08 22.20
N ASN A 4 -24.66 -7.75 23.30
CA ASN A 4 -24.57 -7.18 24.66
C ASN A 4 -23.13 -6.75 25.05
N LEU A 5 -22.12 -7.09 24.25
CA LEU A 5 -20.73 -6.67 24.40
C LEU A 5 -20.13 -6.35 23.02
N HIS A 6 -19.56 -5.16 22.85
CA HIS A 6 -18.91 -4.74 21.60
C HIS A 6 -17.82 -3.69 21.86
N PHE A 7 -17.02 -3.40 20.85
CA PHE A 7 -16.03 -2.34 20.89
C PHE A 7 -16.53 -1.09 20.17
N GLU A 8 -16.27 0.07 20.75
CA GLU A 8 -16.32 1.37 20.08
C GLU A 8 -14.86 1.83 19.90
N LEU A 9 -14.32 1.65 18.70
CA LEU A 9 -12.93 2.00 18.36
C LEU A 9 -12.90 3.32 17.60
N SER A 10 -11.90 4.15 17.88
CA SER A 10 -11.60 5.34 17.08
C SER A 10 -11.15 4.99 15.66
N GLN A 11 -10.40 3.88 15.54
CA GLN A 11 -9.89 3.34 14.29
C GLN A 11 -9.62 1.83 14.44
N ASN A 12 -9.83 1.07 13.36
CA ASN A 12 -9.47 -0.34 13.27
C ASN A 12 -8.15 -0.58 12.50
N THR A 13 -7.57 0.48 11.95
CA THR A 13 -6.25 0.50 11.32
C THR A 13 -5.38 1.50 12.07
N VAL A 14 -4.17 1.09 12.45
CA VAL A 14 -3.21 1.93 13.17
C VAL A 14 -1.92 2.03 12.37
N PHE A 15 -1.45 3.26 12.16
CA PHE A 15 -0.17 3.55 11.54
C PHE A 15 0.86 3.88 12.60
N LEU A 16 1.87 3.03 12.74
CA LEU A 16 2.96 3.19 13.69
C LEU A 16 3.93 4.25 13.18
N LYS A 17 4.01 5.37 13.91
CA LYS A 17 4.95 6.45 13.61
C LYS A 17 6.29 6.17 14.25
N ARG A 18 7.39 6.51 13.57
CA ARG A 18 8.75 6.34 14.10
C ARG A 18 8.99 7.22 15.34
N ASN A 19 8.49 8.44 15.27
CA ASN A 19 8.55 9.44 16.34
C ASN A 19 7.14 9.68 16.89
N GLY A 20 6.72 8.90 17.89
CA GLY A 20 5.42 9.10 18.53
C GLY A 20 5.01 7.99 19.51
N SER A 21 4.07 8.31 20.40
CA SER A 21 3.43 7.33 21.27
C SER A 21 2.35 6.57 20.50
N ASN A 22 2.72 5.45 19.90
CA ASN A 22 1.79 4.59 19.18
C ASN A 22 0.91 3.80 20.18
N CYS A 23 -0.40 3.91 20.03
CA CYS A 23 -1.34 3.16 20.86
C CYS A 23 -2.64 2.84 20.12
N LEU A 24 -3.30 1.77 20.56
CA LEU A 24 -4.68 1.45 20.18
C LEU A 24 -5.59 1.84 21.35
N SER A 25 -6.51 2.77 21.12
CA SER A 25 -7.46 3.23 22.13
C SER A 25 -8.90 3.06 21.67
N GLY A 26 -9.77 2.76 22.61
CA GLY A 26 -11.20 2.63 22.38
C GLY A 26 -11.95 2.32 23.68
N THR A 27 -13.21 1.94 23.55
CA THR A 27 -14.08 1.61 24.67
C THR A 27 -14.68 0.22 24.47
N LEU A 28 -14.58 -0.62 25.49
CA LEU A 28 -15.35 -1.86 25.56
C LEU A 28 -16.70 -1.53 26.19
N VAL A 29 -17.79 -1.79 25.47
CA VAL A 29 -19.15 -1.42 25.88
C VAL A 29 -19.95 -2.66 26.23
N LEU A 30 -20.50 -2.67 27.45
CA LEU A 30 -21.37 -3.72 27.97
C LEU A 30 -22.78 -3.16 28.19
N CYS A 31 -23.78 -3.77 27.54
CA CYS A 31 -25.19 -3.43 27.73
C CYS A 31 -25.88 -4.49 28.59
N LEU A 32 -26.46 -4.07 29.72
CA LEU A 32 -27.14 -4.94 30.67
C LEU A 32 -28.64 -4.63 30.74
N GLY A 33 -29.49 -5.65 30.60
CA GLY A 33 -30.94 -5.50 30.79
C GLY A 33 -31.39 -5.59 32.25
N LYS A 34 -30.52 -6.02 33.17
CA LYS A 34 -30.83 -6.21 34.60
C LYS A 34 -29.59 -5.98 35.47
N PRO A 35 -29.73 -5.72 36.78
CA PRO A 35 -28.59 -5.64 37.67
C PRO A 35 -27.78 -6.94 37.61
N THR A 36 -26.49 -6.84 37.30
CA THR A 36 -25.68 -8.02 37.00
C THR A 36 -24.33 -7.96 37.71
N ARG A 37 -23.92 -9.08 38.30
CA ARG A 37 -22.63 -9.21 38.97
C ARG A 37 -21.52 -9.28 37.94
N ILE A 38 -20.54 -8.37 38.03
CA ILE A 38 -19.34 -8.37 37.20
C ILE A 38 -18.14 -8.77 38.06
N ARG A 39 -17.27 -9.63 37.52
CA ARG A 39 -16.05 -10.08 38.21
C ARG A 39 -14.78 -9.52 37.59
N ARG A 40 -14.74 -9.49 36.26
CA ARG A 40 -13.57 -9.06 35.47
C ARG A 40 -14.05 -8.45 34.17
N ALA A 41 -13.36 -7.42 33.70
CA ALA A 41 -13.38 -6.98 32.32
C ALA A 41 -11.93 -6.83 31.85
N GLU A 42 -11.61 -7.40 30.69
CA GLU A 42 -10.26 -7.41 30.12
C GLU A 42 -10.33 -7.20 28.61
N VAL A 43 -9.31 -6.54 28.08
CA VAL A 43 -9.07 -6.43 26.63
C VAL A 43 -7.71 -7.03 26.31
N ASN A 44 -7.68 -7.91 25.32
CA ASN A 44 -6.48 -8.60 24.85
C ASN A 44 -6.26 -8.30 23.37
N LEU A 45 -5.07 -7.80 23.01
CA LEU A 45 -4.65 -7.67 21.61
C LEU A 45 -3.63 -8.77 21.31
N LYS A 46 -4.00 -9.66 20.38
CA LYS A 46 -3.17 -10.77 19.92
C LYS A 46 -2.83 -10.63 18.44
N GLY A 47 -1.55 -10.56 18.12
CA GLY A 47 -1.00 -10.66 16.78
C GLY A 47 -0.59 -12.11 16.48
N VAL A 48 -0.96 -12.60 15.31
CA VAL A 48 -0.62 -13.95 14.83
C VAL A 48 0.04 -13.85 13.48
N PHE A 49 1.20 -14.47 13.35
CA PHE A 49 1.81 -14.81 12.08
C PHE A 49 1.36 -16.21 11.68
N ARG A 50 0.91 -16.37 10.44
CA ARG A 50 0.47 -17.63 9.87
C ARG A 50 1.28 -17.94 8.64
N ARG A 51 1.93 -19.11 8.63
CA ARG A 51 2.49 -19.75 7.43
C ARG A 51 1.91 -21.16 7.35
N GLN A 52 0.99 -21.40 6.42
CA GLN A 52 0.19 -22.63 6.41
C GLN A 52 1.07 -23.89 6.50
N PRO A 53 0.74 -24.85 7.37
CA PRO A 53 -0.44 -24.91 8.26
C PRO A 53 -0.21 -24.33 9.67
N ARG A 54 0.93 -23.67 9.93
CA ARG A 54 1.37 -23.25 11.26
C ARG A 54 1.03 -21.79 11.56
N GLU A 55 0.81 -21.52 12.84
CA GLU A 55 0.58 -20.18 13.38
C GLU A 55 1.49 -19.93 14.59
N TRP A 56 2.07 -18.74 14.66
CA TRP A 56 2.94 -18.29 15.75
C TRP A 56 2.41 -16.96 16.33
N PRO A 57 2.35 -16.83 17.66
CA PRO A 57 2.05 -15.53 18.26
C PRO A 57 3.23 -14.58 18.03
N VAL A 58 2.96 -13.43 17.41
CA VAL A 58 3.97 -12.36 17.26
C VAL A 58 3.79 -11.28 18.31
N PHE A 59 2.57 -11.10 18.80
CA PHE A 59 2.25 -10.10 19.80
C PHE A 59 1.12 -10.59 20.69
N ASN A 60 1.21 -10.32 21.99
CA ASN A 60 0.12 -10.62 22.92
C ASN A 60 0.22 -9.69 24.12
N THR A 61 -0.80 -8.85 24.31
CA THR A 61 -0.88 -7.95 25.46
C THR A 61 -2.31 -7.88 25.97
N SER A 62 -2.46 -7.76 27.29
CA SER A 62 -3.74 -7.70 27.97
C SER A 62 -3.79 -6.50 28.90
N VAL A 63 -4.93 -5.82 28.90
CA VAL A 63 -5.25 -4.72 29.81
C VAL A 63 -6.45 -5.14 30.65
N SER A 64 -6.26 -5.24 31.96
CA SER A 64 -7.34 -5.46 32.91
C SER A 64 -8.05 -4.13 33.16
N LEU A 65 -9.31 -4.02 32.75
CA LEU A 65 -10.12 -2.81 32.87
C LEU A 65 -10.88 -2.76 34.19
N LEU A 66 -11.25 -3.94 34.69
CA LEU A 66 -11.95 -4.11 35.95
C LEU A 66 -11.58 -5.47 36.52
N GLN A 67 -11.24 -5.50 37.81
CA GLN A 67 -11.09 -6.75 38.55
C GLN A 67 -11.66 -6.57 39.96
N THR A 68 -12.65 -7.39 40.29
CA THR A 68 -13.30 -7.34 41.62
C THR A 68 -12.73 -8.40 42.53
N ASN A 69 -12.58 -8.08 43.81
CA ASN A 69 -12.28 -9.10 44.82
C ASN A 69 -13.50 -10.02 45.01
N ILE A 70 -13.27 -11.33 45.14
CA ILE A 70 -14.32 -12.33 45.39
C ILE A 70 -15.17 -11.95 46.62
N LEU A 71 -14.53 -11.35 47.62
CA LEU A 71 -15.15 -10.92 48.88
C LEU A 71 -16.01 -9.66 48.73
N ARG A 72 -15.88 -8.89 47.65
CA ARG A 72 -16.64 -7.66 47.38
C ARG A 72 -17.19 -7.70 45.95
N PRO A 73 -18.35 -8.34 45.72
CA PRO A 73 -18.93 -8.43 44.39
C PRO A 73 -19.37 -7.06 43.89
N LEU A 74 -18.98 -6.71 42.66
CA LEU A 74 -19.54 -5.54 41.97
C LEU A 74 -20.82 -5.93 41.24
N TYR A 75 -21.87 -5.15 41.45
CA TYR A 75 -23.10 -5.22 40.67
C TYR A 75 -23.21 -3.95 39.84
N LEU A 76 -23.34 -4.11 38.53
CA LEU A 76 -23.66 -3.02 37.62
C LEU A 76 -25.17 -2.95 37.43
N SER A 77 -25.73 -1.75 37.43
CA SER A 77 -27.14 -1.50 37.15
C SER A 77 -27.50 -1.90 35.70
N PRO A 78 -28.79 -2.02 35.36
CA PRO A 78 -29.20 -2.04 33.96
C PRO A 78 -28.68 -0.78 33.25
N GLY A 79 -28.36 -0.90 31.96
CA GLY A 79 -27.87 0.20 31.13
C GLY A 79 -26.56 -0.11 30.41
N ARG A 80 -26.00 0.95 29.81
CA ARG A 80 -24.75 0.93 29.06
C ARG A 80 -23.59 1.23 30.01
N HIS A 81 -22.60 0.35 30.03
CA HIS A 81 -21.39 0.48 30.83
C HIS A 81 -20.17 0.53 29.92
N GLU A 82 -19.32 1.52 30.14
CA GLU A 82 -18.16 1.81 29.30
C GLU A 82 -16.88 1.49 30.06
N PHE A 83 -15.98 0.77 29.40
CA PHE A 83 -14.65 0.48 29.90
C PHE A 83 -13.62 1.00 28.88
N PRO A 84 -13.15 2.25 29.02
CA PRO A 84 -12.13 2.81 28.15
C PRO A 84 -10.81 2.07 28.34
N PHE A 85 -10.06 1.88 27.26
CA PHE A 85 -8.76 1.23 27.28
C PHE A 85 -7.78 1.90 26.32
N THR A 86 -6.49 1.76 26.65
CA THR A 86 -5.38 2.14 25.79
C THR A 86 -4.33 1.03 25.84
N ILE A 87 -3.95 0.53 24.68
CA ILE A 87 -2.92 -0.50 24.51
C ILE A 87 -1.70 0.15 23.85
N PRO A 88 -0.52 0.19 24.50
CA PRO A 88 0.69 0.68 23.87
C PRO A 88 1.13 -0.27 22.75
N LEU A 89 1.52 0.29 21.60
CA LEU A 89 2.00 -0.45 20.43
C LEU A 89 3.49 -0.11 20.20
N PRO A 90 4.43 -0.82 20.84
CA PRO A 90 5.83 -0.49 20.71
C PRO A 90 6.35 -0.77 19.30
N LEU A 91 7.21 0.12 18.79
CA LEU A 91 8.06 -0.15 17.63
C LEU A 91 9.10 -1.20 18.02
N SER A 92 8.75 -2.47 17.88
CA SER A 92 9.62 -3.59 18.20
C SER A 92 9.55 -4.61 17.08
N ARG A 93 10.58 -5.47 16.97
CA ARG A 93 10.60 -6.58 16.00
C ARG A 93 9.39 -7.53 16.09
N HIS A 94 8.69 -7.52 17.23
CA HIS A 94 7.52 -8.35 17.51
C HIS A 94 6.21 -7.68 17.06
N MET A 95 6.25 -6.37 16.79
CA MET A 95 5.15 -5.63 16.19
C MET A 95 5.33 -5.61 14.67
N LYS A 96 4.89 -6.69 14.02
CA LYS A 96 4.96 -6.84 12.57
C LYS A 96 3.81 -6.10 11.89
N GLU A 97 4.03 -5.66 10.66
CA GLU A 97 2.96 -5.12 9.83
C GLU A 97 1.92 -6.19 9.50
N THR A 98 0.68 -5.75 9.32
CA THR A 98 -0.39 -6.61 8.83
C THR A 98 -0.12 -6.96 7.38
N VAL A 99 -0.18 -8.26 7.07
CA VAL A 99 0.05 -8.78 5.72
C VAL A 99 -1.17 -9.60 5.34
N GLU A 100 -1.87 -9.17 4.30
CA GLU A 100 -3.02 -9.81 3.69
C GLU A 100 -2.74 -10.00 2.18
N GLY A 101 -3.45 -10.93 1.52
CA GLY A 101 -3.32 -11.13 0.08
C GLY A 101 -2.12 -11.96 -0.40
N VAL A 102 -1.33 -12.54 0.52
CA VAL A 102 -0.23 -13.47 0.20
C VAL A 102 -0.67 -14.90 0.46
N ASP A 103 -0.49 -15.79 -0.52
CA ASP A 103 -0.91 -17.18 -0.38
C ASP A 103 -0.06 -17.90 0.66
N GLY A 104 -0.73 -18.60 1.58
CA GLY A 104 -0.07 -19.34 2.64
C GLY A 104 0.60 -18.48 3.71
N TYR A 105 0.71 -17.16 3.56
CA TYR A 105 1.36 -16.24 4.51
C TYR A 105 0.40 -15.13 4.95
N ALA A 106 0.27 -14.89 6.25
CA ALA A 106 -0.49 -13.74 6.76
C ALA A 106 0.01 -13.27 8.11
N VAL A 107 -0.08 -11.97 8.37
CA VAL A 107 0.07 -11.40 9.71
C VAL A 107 -1.20 -10.63 10.02
N PHE A 108 -1.89 -10.98 11.10
CA PHE A 108 -3.13 -10.33 11.48
C PHE A 108 -3.23 -10.13 12.99
N TYR A 109 -3.95 -9.09 13.39
CA TYR A 109 -4.18 -8.75 14.79
C TYR A 109 -5.66 -8.86 15.14
N ARG A 110 -5.95 -9.43 16.31
CA ARG A 110 -7.29 -9.57 16.85
C ARG A 110 -7.36 -8.95 18.23
N LEU A 111 -8.23 -7.96 18.38
CA LEU A 111 -8.64 -7.41 19.65
C LEU A 111 -9.78 -8.26 20.21
N LYS A 112 -9.64 -8.77 21.42
CA LYS A 112 -10.67 -9.56 22.11
C LYS A 112 -11.01 -8.88 23.42
N GLY A 113 -12.29 -8.54 23.62
CA GLY A 113 -12.81 -8.04 24.88
C GLY A 113 -13.51 -9.19 25.59
N SER A 114 -13.29 -9.36 26.89
CA SER A 114 -14.04 -10.33 27.67
C SER A 114 -14.49 -9.78 29.02
N VAL A 115 -15.71 -10.16 29.41
CA VAL A 115 -16.33 -9.77 30.68
C VAL A 115 -16.86 -11.02 31.37
N ALA A 116 -16.50 -11.19 32.64
CA ALA A 116 -17.01 -12.26 33.49
C ALA A 116 -18.28 -11.78 34.22
N VAL A 117 -19.43 -12.26 33.74
CA VAL A 117 -20.78 -11.87 34.14
C VAL A 117 -21.45 -13.03 34.88
N SER A 118 -21.71 -12.86 36.18
CA SER A 118 -22.38 -13.88 37.03
C SER A 118 -21.81 -15.30 36.89
N GLY A 119 -20.48 -15.41 36.70
CA GLY A 119 -19.78 -16.70 36.54
C GLY A 119 -19.67 -17.23 35.11
N LYS A 120 -20.22 -16.53 34.10
CA LYS A 120 -20.02 -16.83 32.67
C LYS A 120 -19.12 -15.78 32.02
N GLU A 121 -18.28 -16.19 31.07
CA GLU A 121 -17.50 -15.25 30.25
C GLU A 121 -18.27 -14.94 28.96
N ILE A 122 -18.50 -13.65 28.71
CA ILE A 122 -18.96 -13.16 27.41
C ILE A 122 -17.79 -12.45 26.73
N SER A 123 -17.71 -12.54 25.40
CA SER A 123 -16.62 -11.92 24.65
C SER A 123 -17.05 -11.37 23.31
N CYS A 124 -16.34 -10.36 22.84
CA CYS A 124 -16.42 -9.81 21.50
C CYS A 124 -15.01 -9.76 20.89
N SER A 125 -14.92 -9.68 19.57
CA SER A 125 -13.64 -9.54 18.90
C SER A 125 -13.76 -8.68 17.65
N GLU A 126 -12.68 -7.94 17.38
CA GLU A 126 -12.51 -7.08 16.21
C GLU A 126 -11.14 -7.34 15.58
N ARG A 127 -11.05 -7.17 14.25
CA ARG A 127 -9.78 -7.22 13.53
C ARG A 127 -9.11 -5.86 13.58
N ILE A 128 -7.83 -5.85 13.91
CA ILE A 128 -7.00 -4.65 13.91
C ILE A 128 -5.95 -4.80 12.81
N ARG A 129 -5.73 -3.74 12.06
CA ARG A 129 -4.63 -3.62 11.10
C ARG A 129 -3.57 -2.69 11.66
N ILE A 130 -2.32 -3.08 11.50
CA ILE A 130 -1.17 -2.34 11.98
C ILE A 130 -0.22 -2.21 10.80
N TYR A 131 0.08 -0.98 10.41
CA TYR A 131 1.01 -0.65 9.34
C TYR A 131 2.06 0.31 9.86
N HIS A 132 3.22 0.40 9.21
CA HIS A 132 4.18 1.45 9.49
C HIS A 132 3.77 2.71 8.73
N ALA A 133 3.83 3.86 9.40
CA ALA A 133 3.62 5.13 8.73
C ALA A 133 4.79 5.40 7.78
N LEU A 134 4.47 5.63 6.50
CA LEU A 134 5.46 6.05 5.53
C LEU A 134 5.70 7.56 5.67
N GLU A 135 6.92 7.95 6.04
CA GLU A 135 7.35 9.35 6.10
C GLU A 135 8.01 9.70 4.75
N LEU A 136 7.22 10.23 3.81
CA LEU A 136 7.70 10.69 2.51
C LEU A 136 8.55 11.96 2.70
N GLN A 137 9.85 11.90 2.37
CA GLN A 137 10.75 13.06 2.45
C GLN A 137 10.84 13.83 1.12
N THR A 138 10.84 13.12 -0.02
CA THR A 138 10.74 13.69 -1.36
C THR A 138 9.87 12.78 -2.22
N ASP A 139 9.01 13.38 -3.03
CA ASP A 139 8.16 12.69 -4.00
C ASP A 139 8.66 13.03 -5.40
N ASP A 140 9.83 12.49 -5.72
CA ASP A 140 10.48 12.76 -7.01
C ASP A 140 9.95 11.78 -8.07
N PRO A 141 9.77 12.25 -9.32
CA PRO A 141 9.46 11.37 -10.44
C PRO A 141 10.49 10.24 -10.54
N VAL A 142 9.99 9.03 -10.82
CA VAL A 142 10.84 7.88 -11.07
C VAL A 142 10.49 7.28 -12.43
N GLY A 143 11.52 6.95 -13.18
CA GLY A 143 11.34 6.38 -14.50
C GLY A 143 12.61 5.78 -15.05
N VAL A 144 12.53 5.43 -16.32
CA VAL A 144 13.63 4.85 -17.08
C VAL A 144 13.75 5.57 -18.41
N TYR A 145 14.98 5.89 -18.78
CA TYR A 145 15.34 6.41 -20.09
C TYR A 145 16.32 5.45 -20.76
N ASN A 146 16.03 5.06 -22.00
CA ASN A 146 16.87 4.13 -22.73
C ASN A 146 16.66 4.25 -24.25
N GLU A 147 17.43 3.49 -25.01
CA GLU A 147 17.38 3.45 -26.47
C GLU A 147 17.33 2.01 -26.95
N TRP A 148 16.42 1.71 -27.88
CA TRP A 148 16.57 0.57 -28.77
C TRP A 148 17.53 1.00 -29.89
N PRO A 149 18.77 0.48 -29.94
CA PRO A 149 19.86 1.11 -30.67
C PRO A 149 19.50 1.49 -32.10
N GLN A 150 19.74 2.76 -32.43
CA GLN A 150 19.49 3.36 -33.75
C GLN A 150 18.03 3.32 -34.23
N LYS A 151 17.08 2.84 -33.43
CA LYS A 151 15.67 2.70 -33.83
C LYS A 151 14.75 3.66 -33.11
N ILE A 152 14.78 3.67 -31.78
CA ILE A 152 13.90 4.52 -30.98
C ILE A 152 14.52 4.77 -29.62
N ARG A 153 14.49 6.03 -29.20
CA ARG A 153 14.78 6.45 -27.84
C ARG A 153 13.46 6.58 -27.09
N TYR A 154 13.45 6.18 -25.83
CA TYR A 154 12.23 6.22 -25.02
C TYR A 154 12.52 6.62 -23.57
N SER A 155 11.57 7.34 -22.96
CA SER A 155 11.44 7.49 -21.51
C SER A 155 10.08 7.03 -21.04
N ILE A 156 10.04 6.49 -19.81
CA ILE A 156 8.83 6.01 -19.15
C ILE A 156 8.93 6.43 -17.68
N ASP A 157 8.07 7.34 -17.26
CA ASP A 157 8.15 8.04 -15.98
C ASP A 157 6.80 7.95 -15.23
N THR A 158 6.85 7.84 -13.91
CA THR A 158 5.72 8.06 -13.01
C THR A 158 6.06 9.23 -12.09
N PRO A 159 5.11 10.11 -11.75
CA PRO A 159 5.37 11.28 -10.91
C PRO A 159 5.86 10.92 -9.51
N SER A 160 5.57 9.69 -9.06
CA SER A 160 5.95 9.21 -7.74
C SER A 160 6.41 7.75 -7.79
N ARG A 161 7.46 7.45 -7.01
CA ARG A 161 7.84 6.08 -6.65
C ARG A 161 6.81 5.42 -5.71
N TYR A 162 6.15 6.21 -4.87
CA TYR A 162 5.32 5.72 -3.79
C TYR A 162 3.85 5.69 -4.22
N VAL A 163 3.34 4.48 -4.39
CA VAL A 163 1.99 4.25 -4.92
C VAL A 163 1.04 3.89 -3.78
N PRO A 164 -0.01 4.68 -3.51
CA PRO A 164 -1.01 4.31 -2.53
C PRO A 164 -1.73 3.01 -2.93
N PHE A 165 -1.98 2.12 -1.98
CA PHE A 165 -2.76 0.91 -2.20
C PHE A 165 -4.13 1.21 -2.81
N GLY A 166 -4.53 0.48 -3.86
CA GLY A 166 -5.79 0.64 -4.57
C GLY A 166 -5.93 1.92 -5.39
N SER A 167 -4.86 2.69 -5.58
CA SER A 167 -4.86 3.90 -6.41
C SER A 167 -4.66 3.59 -7.89
N THR A 168 -4.69 4.65 -8.71
CA THR A 168 -4.35 4.60 -10.13
C THR A 168 -2.96 5.22 -10.31
N VAL A 169 -2.08 4.52 -11.01
CA VAL A 169 -0.72 5.01 -11.30
C VAL A 169 -0.70 5.62 -12.71
N PRO A 170 -0.43 6.93 -12.84
CA PRO A 170 -0.17 7.55 -14.13
C PRO A 170 1.27 7.28 -14.60
N LEU A 171 1.43 7.16 -15.91
CA LEU A 171 2.69 6.96 -16.59
C LEU A 171 2.77 7.93 -17.77
N GLU A 172 3.86 8.66 -17.85
CA GLU A 172 4.27 9.44 -19.01
C GLU A 172 5.28 8.63 -19.80
N ILE A 173 5.05 8.48 -21.10
CA ILE A 173 5.90 7.72 -22.00
C ILE A 173 6.27 8.65 -23.14
N ASN A 174 7.55 8.95 -23.33
CA ASN A 174 8.00 9.74 -24.48
C ASN A 174 8.76 8.84 -25.44
N LEU A 175 8.44 8.92 -26.73
CA LEU A 175 9.08 8.15 -27.79
C LEU A 175 9.67 9.09 -28.84
N ALA A 176 10.97 8.92 -29.11
CA ALA A 176 11.71 9.62 -30.15
C ALA A 176 12.23 8.60 -31.18
N PRO A 177 11.53 8.41 -32.32
CA PRO A 177 11.99 7.55 -33.40
C PRO A 177 13.33 8.03 -33.98
N LEU A 178 14.25 7.10 -34.22
CA LEU A 178 15.57 7.36 -34.83
C LEU A 178 15.67 6.79 -36.25
N THR A 179 14.66 6.03 -36.69
CA THR A 179 14.52 5.46 -38.04
C THR A 179 13.09 5.63 -38.52
N GLU A 180 12.91 5.89 -39.82
CA GLU A 180 11.58 5.97 -40.45
C GLU A 180 10.85 4.61 -40.45
N GLY A 181 9.52 4.62 -40.59
CA GLY A 181 8.72 3.39 -40.72
C GLY A 181 8.40 2.68 -39.39
N ILE A 182 8.83 3.24 -38.26
CA ILE A 182 8.52 2.74 -36.92
C ILE A 182 7.17 3.30 -36.45
N GLN A 183 6.26 2.43 -36.01
CA GLN A 183 4.94 2.82 -35.49
C GLN A 183 4.65 2.11 -34.17
N LEU A 184 4.17 2.86 -33.17
CA LEU A 184 3.64 2.27 -31.95
C LEU A 184 2.29 1.62 -32.22
N GLU A 185 2.16 0.33 -31.92
CA GLU A 185 0.95 -0.45 -32.14
C GLU A 185 0.06 -0.53 -30.89
N SER A 186 0.67 -0.84 -29.75
CA SER A 186 -0.03 -0.88 -28.46
C SER A 186 0.94 -0.75 -27.29
N ILE A 187 0.39 -0.37 -26.15
CA ILE A 187 1.10 -0.33 -24.87
C ILE A 187 0.42 -1.31 -23.94
N THR A 188 1.18 -2.16 -23.27
CA THR A 188 0.69 -2.98 -22.16
C THR A 188 1.41 -2.53 -20.89
N VAL A 189 0.64 -2.19 -19.86
CA VAL A 189 1.14 -1.88 -18.52
C VAL A 189 0.72 -3.00 -17.58
N GLU A 190 1.65 -3.55 -16.81
CA GLU A 190 1.41 -4.58 -15.81
C GLU A 190 1.98 -4.13 -14.46
N MET A 191 1.25 -4.38 -13.37
CA MET A 191 1.81 -4.29 -12.02
C MET A 191 2.19 -5.70 -11.56
N LEU A 192 3.47 -5.92 -11.27
CA LEU A 192 3.97 -7.19 -10.73
C LEU A 192 4.30 -7.06 -9.24
N GLU A 193 4.01 -8.12 -8.49
CA GLU A 193 4.43 -8.32 -7.11
C GLU A 193 5.46 -9.45 -7.08
N ASP A 194 6.65 -9.14 -6.60
CA ASP A 194 7.72 -10.11 -6.36
C ASP A 194 7.75 -10.41 -4.85
N GLN A 195 7.53 -11.67 -4.50
CA GLN A 195 7.49 -12.19 -3.13
C GLN A 195 8.69 -13.10 -2.88
N ASN A 196 9.41 -12.85 -1.79
CA ASN A 196 10.51 -13.66 -1.32
C ASN A 196 10.26 -14.04 0.15
N LEU A 197 9.79 -15.28 0.33
CA LEU A 197 9.38 -15.83 1.62
C LEU A 197 10.43 -16.81 2.14
N ALA A 198 11.15 -16.43 3.19
CA ALA A 198 12.00 -17.33 3.95
C ALA A 198 11.24 -17.92 5.15
N ASP A 199 11.74 -19.03 5.68
CA ASP A 199 11.20 -19.63 6.89
C ASP A 199 11.87 -19.06 8.14
N GLU A 200 11.13 -18.27 8.93
CA GLU A 200 11.66 -17.59 10.13
C GLU A 200 12.17 -18.56 11.21
N TYR A 201 11.65 -19.80 11.22
CA TYR A 201 11.87 -20.77 12.29
C TYR A 201 12.69 -22.01 11.89
N PHE A 202 13.18 -22.10 10.65
CA PHE A 202 14.09 -23.19 10.24
C PHE A 202 15.54 -22.67 10.30
N SER A 203 16.18 -22.85 11.45
CA SER A 203 17.55 -22.42 11.74
C SER A 203 18.64 -23.35 11.19
N ASN A 204 18.32 -24.28 10.29
CA ASN A 204 19.30 -25.22 9.77
C ASN A 204 19.49 -24.99 8.27
N ASN A 205 20.73 -24.60 7.92
CA ASN A 205 21.29 -24.41 6.59
C ASN A 205 20.41 -24.91 5.42
N SER A 206 20.04 -23.97 4.54
CA SER A 206 19.14 -24.10 3.38
C SER A 206 17.63 -24.02 3.69
N ALA A 207 17.18 -22.93 4.34
CA ALA A 207 15.78 -22.54 4.21
C ALA A 207 15.55 -22.10 2.74
N GLU A 208 14.91 -22.96 1.96
CA GLU A 208 14.49 -22.66 0.59
C GLU A 208 13.58 -21.43 0.64
N ARG A 209 14.06 -20.33 0.04
CA ARG A 209 13.27 -19.12 -0.13
C ARG A 209 12.27 -19.38 -1.24
N LEU A 210 10.98 -19.30 -0.93
CA LEU A 210 9.96 -19.29 -1.96
C LEU A 210 10.04 -17.91 -2.63
N VAL A 211 10.57 -17.88 -3.85
CA VAL A 211 10.58 -16.71 -4.70
C VAL A 211 9.48 -16.88 -5.74
N GLN A 212 8.49 -15.99 -5.70
CA GLN A 212 7.37 -16.00 -6.62
C GLN A 212 7.16 -14.60 -7.18
N SER A 213 6.87 -14.51 -8.48
CA SER A 213 6.42 -13.28 -9.11
C SER A 213 4.99 -13.51 -9.60
N ARG A 214 4.09 -12.55 -9.35
CA ARG A 214 2.73 -12.60 -9.88
C ARG A 214 2.28 -11.26 -10.41
N ARG A 215 1.34 -11.30 -11.34
CA ARG A 215 0.71 -10.13 -11.92
C ARG A 215 -0.53 -9.75 -11.13
N ILE A 216 -0.55 -8.54 -10.59
CA ILE A 216 -1.67 -7.99 -9.81
C ILE A 216 -2.76 -7.49 -10.74
N CYS A 217 -2.36 -6.72 -11.75
CA CYS A 217 -3.26 -6.17 -12.76
C CYS A 217 -2.51 -5.90 -14.06
N GLU A 218 -3.28 -5.78 -15.14
CA GLU A 218 -2.81 -5.50 -16.49
C GLU A 218 -3.80 -4.53 -17.14
N ARG A 219 -3.28 -3.56 -17.89
CA ARG A 219 -4.07 -2.75 -18.81
C ARG A 219 -3.37 -2.66 -20.15
N LYS A 220 -4.11 -2.96 -21.21
CA LYS A 220 -3.67 -2.81 -22.59
C LYS A 220 -4.32 -1.59 -23.22
N PHE A 221 -3.54 -0.81 -23.94
CA PHE A 221 -3.94 0.36 -24.70
C PHE A 221 -3.68 0.08 -26.18
N ASN A 222 -4.72 0.03 -27.01
CA ASN A 222 -4.57 -0.17 -28.45
C ASN A 222 -4.81 1.16 -29.19
N SER A 223 -4.06 1.39 -30.27
CA SER A 223 -4.25 2.43 -31.31
C SER A 223 -5.29 3.56 -31.08
N ILE A 224 -4.79 4.82 -31.06
CA ILE A 224 -5.41 6.16 -31.29
C ILE A 224 -6.69 6.54 -30.52
N LYS A 225 -7.53 5.60 -30.07
CA LYS A 225 -8.77 5.88 -29.33
C LYS A 225 -8.63 5.71 -27.82
N ASP A 226 -7.78 4.78 -27.37
CA ASP A 226 -7.48 4.58 -25.93
C ASP A 226 -6.32 5.47 -25.44
N LEU A 227 -5.52 5.94 -26.39
CA LEU A 227 -4.49 6.96 -26.22
C LEU A 227 -5.14 8.22 -26.78
N ASP A 228 -5.56 9.18 -25.96
CA ASP A 228 -6.12 10.47 -26.42
C ASP A 228 -5.07 11.22 -27.26
N PHE A 229 -4.94 10.82 -28.52
CA PHE A 229 -4.22 11.53 -29.54
C PHE A 229 -5.14 12.65 -30.02
N GLY A 230 -4.90 13.84 -29.45
CA GLY A 230 -5.44 15.08 -29.98
C GLY A 230 -6.61 15.63 -29.17
N ASN A 231 -6.30 16.38 -28.12
CA ASN A 231 -6.74 17.78 -28.10
C ASN A 231 -5.93 18.70 -27.16
N ASN A 232 -4.60 18.55 -27.11
CA ASN A 232 -3.75 19.62 -26.59
C ASN A 232 -2.81 20.13 -27.69
N ASN A 233 -3.42 20.71 -28.73
CA ASN A 233 -2.80 21.79 -29.49
C ASN A 233 -2.66 23.04 -28.58
N TYR A 234 -1.91 22.94 -27.49
CA TYR A 234 -1.57 24.11 -26.67
C TYR A 234 -0.15 24.61 -26.89
N TYR A 235 0.67 23.92 -27.71
CA TYR A 235 1.99 24.39 -28.15
C TYR A 235 2.26 24.11 -29.65
N ASN A 236 1.24 24.19 -30.51
CA ASN A 236 1.46 24.28 -31.96
C ASN A 236 1.01 25.65 -32.46
N ASN A 237 1.78 26.65 -32.08
CA ASN A 237 1.93 27.91 -32.79
C ASN A 237 3.26 28.51 -32.31
N ASP A 238 4.38 27.96 -32.76
CA ASP A 238 5.47 28.78 -33.30
C ASP A 238 6.63 27.89 -33.77
N TYR A 239 6.99 28.12 -35.03
CA TYR A 239 8.28 27.94 -35.67
C TYR A 239 9.25 26.85 -35.15
N ASP A 240 9.50 25.89 -36.05
CA ASP A 240 10.82 25.26 -36.28
C ASP A 240 11.40 24.47 -35.10
N ASN A 241 10.84 23.29 -34.82
CA ASN A 241 11.54 22.26 -34.06
C ASN A 241 11.30 20.88 -34.68
N THR A 242 12.36 20.27 -35.19
CA THR A 242 12.39 18.94 -35.81
C THR A 242 12.38 17.78 -34.80
N ASP A 243 12.15 18.06 -33.52
CA ASP A 243 12.11 17.06 -32.46
C ASP A 243 10.64 16.84 -32.05
N SER A 244 9.92 16.06 -32.86
CA SER A 244 8.57 15.60 -32.52
C SER A 244 8.66 14.49 -31.47
N ASP A 245 8.89 14.88 -30.21
CA ASP A 245 8.78 13.97 -29.06
C ASP A 245 7.30 13.56 -28.94
N ASN A 246 7.00 12.31 -29.25
CA ASN A 246 5.65 11.76 -29.11
C ASN A 246 5.45 11.33 -27.66
N GLY A 247 4.88 12.22 -26.84
CA GLY A 247 4.50 11.95 -25.46
C GLY A 247 3.12 11.27 -25.35
N PHE A 248 3.01 10.28 -24.47
CA PHE A 248 1.80 9.51 -24.20
C PHE A 248 1.55 9.45 -22.69
N CYS A 249 0.32 9.74 -22.27
CA CYS A 249 -0.11 9.56 -20.88
C CYS A 249 -1.02 8.33 -20.78
N VAL A 250 -0.60 7.34 -19.98
CA VAL A 250 -1.39 6.12 -19.72
C VAL A 250 -1.51 5.90 -18.22
N SER A 251 -2.49 5.10 -17.77
CA SER A 251 -2.68 4.86 -16.34
C SER A 251 -3.19 3.46 -16.02
N ILE A 252 -2.72 2.87 -14.93
CA ILE A 252 -3.17 1.54 -14.47
C ILE A 252 -3.84 1.65 -13.10
N SER A 253 -5.07 1.15 -12.99
CA SER A 253 -5.82 1.13 -11.73
C SER A 253 -5.53 -0.16 -10.96
N LEU A 254 -5.04 -0.01 -9.73
CA LEU A 254 -4.77 -1.13 -8.85
C LEU A 254 -6.06 -1.66 -8.19
N PRO A 255 -6.13 -2.97 -7.89
CA PRO A 255 -7.26 -3.52 -7.14
C PRO A 255 -7.43 -2.86 -5.77
N THR A 256 -8.66 -2.71 -5.29
CA THR A 256 -8.91 -2.15 -3.95
C THR A 256 -9.06 -3.22 -2.86
N SER A 257 -9.08 -4.50 -3.25
CA SER A 257 -9.24 -5.61 -2.31
C SER A 257 -7.91 -6.00 -1.65
N LEU A 258 -7.89 -6.04 -0.32
CA LEU A 258 -6.76 -6.53 0.50
C LEU A 258 -6.46 -8.03 0.29
N SER A 259 -7.35 -8.77 -0.38
CA SER A 259 -7.08 -10.15 -0.78
C SER A 259 -6.34 -10.28 -2.10
N ALA A 260 -6.29 -9.20 -2.90
CA ALA A 260 -5.71 -9.24 -4.24
C ALA A 260 -4.18 -9.15 -4.19
N TYR A 261 -3.62 -8.30 -3.33
CA TYR A 261 -2.19 -8.08 -3.16
C TYR A 261 -1.86 -7.39 -1.84
N SER A 262 -0.58 -7.31 -1.50
CA SER A 262 -0.08 -6.65 -0.29
C SER A 262 0.59 -5.31 -0.62
N GLN A 263 0.83 -4.48 0.40
CA GLN A 263 1.82 -3.41 0.30
C GLN A 263 3.24 -4.00 0.25
N ASP A 264 4.24 -3.18 -0.11
CA ASP A 264 5.64 -3.50 0.08
C ASP A 264 5.92 -3.73 1.56
N VAL A 265 6.61 -4.82 1.88
CA VAL A 265 6.98 -5.18 3.25
C VAL A 265 8.35 -5.83 3.22
N MET A 266 9.28 -5.31 4.01
CA MET A 266 10.61 -5.89 4.18
C MET A 266 10.86 -6.21 5.67
N VAL A 267 10.59 -7.44 6.07
CA VAL A 267 10.74 -7.90 7.46
C VAL A 267 11.40 -9.28 7.50
N GLY A 268 12.74 -9.30 7.52
CA GLY A 268 13.60 -10.45 7.82
C GLY A 268 13.42 -11.68 6.91
N HIS A 269 12.31 -12.38 7.08
CA HIS A 269 11.90 -13.58 6.35
C HIS A 269 10.77 -13.31 5.33
N LEU A 270 10.29 -12.08 5.22
CA LEU A 270 9.32 -11.63 4.24
C LEU A 270 9.90 -10.44 3.50
N ASP A 271 9.92 -10.52 2.17
CA ASP A 271 10.22 -9.39 1.30
C ASP A 271 9.19 -9.39 0.16
N ILE A 272 8.34 -8.37 0.13
CA ILE A 272 7.36 -8.12 -0.92
C ILE A 272 7.74 -6.79 -1.56
N SER A 273 7.92 -6.81 -2.87
CA SER A 273 8.27 -5.63 -3.66
C SER A 273 7.44 -5.56 -4.93
N HIS A 274 7.27 -4.35 -5.46
CA HIS A 274 6.44 -4.11 -6.63
C HIS A 274 7.21 -3.42 -7.74
N ARG A 275 6.81 -3.70 -8.98
CA ARG A 275 7.33 -3.00 -10.17
C ARG A 275 6.28 -2.91 -11.26
N LEU A 276 6.28 -1.77 -11.93
CA LEU A 276 5.54 -1.59 -13.16
C LEU A 276 6.35 -2.14 -14.32
N ILE A 277 5.67 -2.86 -15.21
CA ILE A 277 6.22 -3.36 -16.44
C ILE A 277 5.46 -2.75 -17.59
N VAL A 278 6.17 -1.98 -18.39
CA VAL A 278 5.63 -1.34 -19.59
C VAL A 278 6.20 -2.05 -20.80
N THR A 279 5.32 -2.57 -21.63
CA THR A 279 5.67 -3.23 -22.90
C THR A 279 5.12 -2.40 -24.05
N LEU A 280 6.02 -1.84 -24.84
CA LEU A 280 5.71 -1.10 -26.06
C LEU A 280 5.76 -2.09 -27.23
N PHE A 281 4.64 -2.31 -27.89
CA PHE A 281 4.60 -3.10 -29.13
C PHE A 281 4.78 -2.15 -30.30
N ILE A 282 5.84 -2.39 -31.07
CA ILE A 282 6.30 -1.52 -32.14
C ILE A 282 6.27 -2.29 -33.44
N ARG A 283 5.53 -1.76 -34.42
CA ARG A 283 5.53 -2.23 -35.78
C ARG A 283 6.70 -1.60 -36.55
N ASN A 284 7.48 -2.46 -37.20
CA ASN A 284 8.54 -2.09 -38.13
C ASN A 284 8.35 -2.94 -39.38
N ASP A 285 8.04 -2.31 -40.51
CA ASP A 285 7.66 -2.99 -41.76
C ASP A 285 6.49 -3.99 -41.55
N ASN A 286 6.77 -5.28 -41.71
CA ASN A 286 5.81 -6.40 -41.53
C ASN A 286 6.02 -7.17 -40.22
N HIS A 287 6.88 -6.68 -39.32
CA HIS A 287 7.18 -7.35 -38.06
C HIS A 287 6.77 -6.49 -36.86
N ILE A 288 6.30 -7.14 -35.81
CA ILE A 288 5.97 -6.51 -34.53
C ILE A 288 7.05 -6.91 -33.54
N SER A 289 7.84 -5.94 -33.11
CA SER A 289 8.82 -6.07 -32.03
C SER A 289 8.26 -5.52 -30.73
N SER A 290 8.86 -5.89 -29.60
CA SER A 290 8.46 -5.34 -28.30
C SER A 290 9.66 -4.81 -27.54
N ILE A 291 9.48 -3.63 -26.92
CA ILE A 291 10.41 -3.07 -25.92
C ILE A 291 9.74 -3.26 -24.56
N ARG A 292 10.48 -3.82 -23.61
CA ARG A 292 9.99 -4.05 -22.25
C ARG A 292 10.86 -3.31 -21.25
N ALA A 293 10.24 -2.49 -20.42
CA ALA A 293 10.88 -1.66 -19.43
C ALA A 293 10.25 -1.88 -18.05
N ALA A 294 11.06 -1.77 -16.99
CA ALA A 294 10.62 -1.94 -15.61
C ALA A 294 10.84 -0.65 -14.83
N VAL A 295 9.77 -0.13 -14.23
CA VAL A 295 9.82 1.05 -13.36
C VAL A 295 9.60 0.59 -11.91
N PRO A 296 10.58 0.79 -11.01
CA PRO A 296 10.45 0.36 -9.62
C PRO A 296 9.49 1.28 -8.87
N VAL A 297 8.52 0.70 -8.16
CA VAL A 297 7.54 1.43 -7.34
C VAL A 297 7.47 0.80 -5.95
N VAL A 298 6.93 1.53 -4.99
CA VAL A 298 6.73 1.06 -3.62
C VAL A 298 5.26 1.25 -3.27
N ILE A 299 4.55 0.15 -3.05
CA ILE A 299 3.14 0.20 -2.65
C ILE A 299 3.06 0.36 -1.14
N TYR A 300 2.27 1.33 -0.67
CA TYR A 300 2.04 1.55 0.76
C TYR A 300 0.57 1.67 1.11
N MET A 301 0.18 1.31 2.34
CA MET A 301 -1.17 1.56 2.82
C MET A 301 -1.36 3.04 3.16
N PRO A 302 -2.30 3.76 2.53
CA PRO A 302 -2.50 5.17 2.80
C PRO A 302 -3.13 5.38 4.18
N CYS A 303 -2.52 6.26 4.98
CA CYS A 303 -3.10 6.70 6.24
C CYS A 303 -4.17 7.78 5.98
N ALA A 304 -5.35 7.65 6.57
CA ALA A 304 -6.46 8.60 6.36
C ALA A 304 -6.12 10.08 6.68
N ASN A 305 -5.08 10.32 7.48
CA ASN A 305 -4.61 11.69 7.78
C ASN A 305 -3.80 12.32 6.62
N HIS A 306 -3.21 11.51 5.72
CA HIS A 306 -2.59 12.02 4.48
C HIS A 306 -3.65 12.42 3.44
N VAL A 307 -4.94 12.24 3.72
CA VAL A 307 -6.03 12.76 2.88
C VAL A 307 -6.44 14.18 3.31
N LYS A 308 -6.03 14.64 4.51
CA LYS A 308 -6.45 15.93 5.08
C LYS A 308 -5.38 17.02 5.10
N ASP A 309 -4.09 16.68 5.15
CA ASP A 309 -2.99 17.67 5.13
C ASP A 309 -2.27 17.80 3.78
N GLY A 310 -2.91 17.29 2.73
CA GLY A 310 -2.39 17.31 1.38
C GLY A 310 -3.26 16.41 0.56
N ILE A 311 -4.27 17.01 -0.08
CA ILE A 311 -4.87 16.41 -1.28
C ILE A 311 -3.66 15.93 -2.11
N PRO A 312 -3.42 14.62 -2.32
CA PRO A 312 -2.55 14.24 -3.43
C PRO A 312 -3.22 14.93 -4.62
N PRO A 313 -2.47 15.70 -5.43
CA PRO A 313 -3.04 16.53 -6.47
C PRO A 313 -4.21 15.81 -7.08
N ARG A 314 -5.39 16.43 -7.08
CA ARG A 314 -6.36 16.01 -8.07
C ARG A 314 -5.59 16.11 -9.37
N TYR A 315 -5.32 14.95 -9.99
CA TYR A 315 -4.43 14.80 -11.13
C TYR A 315 -4.85 15.67 -12.33
N GLU A 316 -6.00 16.33 -12.24
CA GLU A 316 -6.55 17.27 -13.21
C GLU A 316 -6.06 18.73 -13.02
N ASP A 317 -5.56 19.13 -11.82
CA ASP A 317 -5.36 20.55 -11.48
C ASP A 317 -3.90 21.06 -11.54
N HIS A 318 -2.90 20.22 -11.82
CA HIS A 318 -1.47 20.64 -11.92
C HIS A 318 -0.88 20.56 -13.33
N MET A 319 -1.72 20.32 -14.34
CA MET A 319 -1.31 20.37 -15.74
C MET A 319 -1.39 21.78 -16.35
N LEU A 320 -1.73 22.79 -15.56
CA LEU A 320 -1.77 24.18 -15.98
C LEU A 320 -0.85 24.99 -15.06
N ASP A 321 0.08 25.71 -15.68
CA ASP A 321 0.87 26.80 -15.11
C ASP A 321 2.13 26.44 -14.31
N LEU A 322 3.21 26.03 -15.00
CA LEU A 322 4.54 26.56 -14.68
C LEU A 322 5.38 26.72 -15.98
N PRO A 323 5.73 27.97 -16.38
CA PRO A 323 6.77 28.17 -17.39
C PRO A 323 8.14 27.88 -16.75
N VAL A 324 8.87 26.92 -17.29
CA VAL A 324 10.27 26.66 -16.92
C VAL A 324 11.13 27.77 -17.53
N ASP A 325 11.75 28.59 -16.69
CA ASP A 325 12.76 29.56 -17.09
C ASP A 325 14.06 28.83 -17.47
N MET A 326 14.38 28.85 -18.78
CA MET A 326 15.52 28.15 -19.39
C MET A 326 16.83 28.96 -19.33
N SER A 327 16.91 30.05 -18.57
CA SER A 327 18.06 30.97 -18.58
C SER A 327 19.35 30.48 -17.87
N HIS A 328 19.42 29.22 -17.42
CA HIS A 328 20.56 28.72 -16.64
C HIS A 328 21.32 27.50 -17.20
N LEU A 329 21.09 27.06 -18.44
CA LEU A 329 21.78 25.89 -19.00
C LEU A 329 23.15 26.15 -19.66
N ASP A 330 23.57 27.41 -19.82
CA ASP A 330 24.92 27.73 -20.32
C ASP A 330 25.91 27.91 -19.16
N ARG A 331 26.38 26.79 -18.58
CA ARG A 331 27.68 26.68 -17.88
C ARG A 331 27.89 25.26 -17.32
N LEU A 332 28.46 24.37 -18.14
CA LEU A 332 29.28 23.27 -17.63
C LEU A 332 30.61 23.19 -18.40
N PRO A 333 31.75 23.01 -17.72
CA PRO A 333 33.06 23.06 -18.32
C PRO A 333 33.40 21.75 -19.05
N SER A 334 34.00 21.88 -20.22
CA SER A 334 34.64 20.80 -20.96
C SER A 334 35.87 20.28 -20.20
N TYR A 335 35.86 18.99 -19.87
CA TYR A 335 37.08 18.29 -19.43
C TYR A 335 37.76 17.65 -20.64
N LYS A 336 39.09 17.85 -20.70
CA LYS A 336 40.02 17.30 -21.68
C LYS A 336 40.19 15.79 -21.55
#